data_AF-A0A379U3E8-F1
#
_entry.id   AF-A0A379U3E8-F1
#
_cell.length_a   1.000
_cell.length_b   1.000
_cell.length_c   1.000
_cell.angle_alpha   90.00
_cell.angle_beta   90.00
_cell.angle_gamma   90.00
#
_symmetry.space_group_name_H-M   'P 1'
#
loop_
_entity.id
_entity.type
_entity.pdbx_description
1 polymer ?
#
loop_
_entity_poly.entity_id
_entity_poly.type
_entity_poly.pdbx_seq_one_letter_code
_entity_poly.pdbx_strand_id
1 'polypeptide(L)'
;MKLGVNLINRTTRQLSLTEEGERYFRRVQIILQEMAAAETEIMETRNTPRGLLRIDAATPVILHFLMPLIKPFRERYPEVTLSLASSETFINLIERKVDVAIRAGTLTDSSLRARPLFYQLPKNNCVS
;
A
#
# COMPACT_ATOMS: atom_id res chain seq x y z
N MET A 1 23.39 12.51 -4.81
CA MET A 1 22.76 13.81 -4.50
C MET A 1 22.61 13.93 -2.99
N LYS A 2 23.24 14.93 -2.36
CA LYS A 2 22.93 15.30 -0.98
C LYS A 2 21.96 16.47 -1.05
N LEU A 3 20.71 16.28 -0.61
CA LEU A 3 19.82 17.41 -0.33
C LEU A 3 20.44 18.15 0.86
N GLY A 4 20.85 19.40 0.67
CA GLY A 4 21.42 20.26 1.72
C GLY A 4 20.39 20.73 2.76
N VAL A 5 19.28 20.00 2.90
CA VAL A 5 18.17 20.30 3.80
C VAL A 5 17.93 19.10 4.71
N ASN A 6 17.61 19.37 5.98
CA ASN A 6 17.31 18.32 6.92
C ASN A 6 15.92 17.75 6.62
N LEU A 7 15.83 16.49 6.20
CA LEU A 7 14.56 15.85 5.84
C LEU A 7 13.90 15.16 7.05
N ILE A 8 14.68 14.95 8.11
CA ILE A 8 14.29 14.15 9.25
C ILE A 8 14.65 14.91 10.52
N ASN A 9 13.65 15.13 11.36
CA ASN A 9 13.85 15.52 12.76
C ASN A 9 14.16 14.25 13.57
N ARG A 10 15.41 14.13 14.00
CA ARG A 10 15.85 13.07 14.92
C ARG A 10 15.94 13.61 16.34
N THR A 11 15.11 13.08 17.22
CA THR A 11 15.33 13.14 18.68
C THR A 11 15.66 11.74 19.20
N THR A 12 16.19 11.62 20.42
CA THR A 12 16.54 10.32 21.02
C THR A 12 15.34 9.40 21.27
N ARG A 13 14.10 9.90 21.14
CA ARG A 13 12.86 9.15 21.34
C ARG A 13 11.92 9.11 20.14
N GLN A 14 12.10 9.95 19.12
CA GLN A 14 11.19 10.04 17.99
C GLN A 14 11.90 10.45 16.69
N LEU A 15 11.43 9.85 15.60
CA LEU A 15 11.79 10.16 14.23
C LEU A 15 10.57 10.77 13.54
N SER A 16 10.67 12.00 13.06
CA SER A 16 9.62 12.64 12.25
C SER A 16 10.21 13.28 11.00
N LEU A 17 9.39 13.45 9.95
CA LEU A 17 9.80 14.20 8.77
C LEU A 17 9.77 15.70 9.07
N THR A 18 10.67 16.46 8.47
CA THR A 18 10.49 17.92 8.36
C THR A 18 9.47 18.24 7.27
N GLU A 19 8.99 19.47 7.21
CA GLU A 19 8.09 19.92 6.13
C GLU A 19 8.71 19.71 4.73
N GLU A 20 10.00 20.03 4.60
CA GLU A 20 10.79 19.73 3.40
C GLU A 20 10.91 18.22 3.16
N GLY A 21 11.06 17.44 4.23
CA GLY A 21 11.01 15.98 4.24
C GLY A 21 9.71 15.44 3.67
N GLU A 22 8.55 15.93 4.11
CA GLU A 22 7.24 15.48 3.62
C GLU A 22 7.02 15.83 2.14
N ARG A 23 7.44 17.02 1.71
CA ARG A 23 7.36 17.44 0.30
C ARG A 23 8.24 16.57 -0.59
N TYR A 24 9.50 16.37 -0.19
CA TYR A 24 10.44 15.50 -0.92
C TYR A 24 9.93 14.06 -0.97
N PHE A 25 9.46 13.55 0.18
CA PHE A 25 8.92 12.21 0.32
C PHE A 25 7.75 11.95 -0.65
N ARG A 26 6.75 12.83 -0.67
CA ARG A 26 5.62 12.74 -1.61
C ARG A 26 6.07 12.68 -3.06
N ARG A 27 7.05 13.51 -3.44
CA ARG A 27 7.53 13.57 -4.82
C ARG A 27 8.27 12.30 -5.23
N VAL A 28 9.14 11.79 -4.37
CA VAL A 28 9.88 10.54 -4.62
C VAL A 28 8.93 9.35 -4.66
N GLN A 29 7.91 9.31 -3.80
CA GLN A 29 6.92 8.24 -3.81
C GLN A 29 6.20 8.15 -5.16
N ILE A 30 5.75 9.28 -5.72
CA ILE A 30 5.11 9.32 -7.03
C ILE A 30 6.06 8.78 -8.10
N ILE A 31 7.33 9.22 -8.12
CA ILE A 31 8.31 8.75 -9.10
C ILE A 31 8.51 7.24 -9.03
N LEU A 32 8.64 6.68 -7.82
CA LEU A 32 8.79 5.24 -7.63
C LEU A 32 7.53 4.47 -8.07
N GLN A 33 6.34 5.04 -7.86
CA GLN A 33 5.08 4.45 -8.33
C GLN A 33 5.00 4.43 -9.86
N GLU A 34 5.36 5.55 -10.52
CA GLU A 34 5.38 5.65 -11.99
C GLU A 34 6.41 4.69 -12.61
N MET A 35 7.60 4.55 -12.00
CA MET A 35 8.61 3.59 -12.47
C MET A 35 8.09 2.14 -12.39
N ALA A 36 7.48 1.77 -11.26
CA ALA A 36 6.90 0.44 -11.09
C ALA A 36 5.73 0.19 -12.07
N ALA A 37 4.93 1.21 -12.36
CA ALA A 37 3.86 1.13 -13.35
C ALA A 37 4.41 0.89 -14.76
N ALA A 38 5.48 1.59 -15.16
CA ALA A 38 6.12 1.41 -16.46
C ALA A 38 6.73 0.01 -16.62
N GLU A 39 7.39 -0.52 -15.59
CA GLU A 39 7.88 -1.90 -15.59
C GLU A 39 6.74 -2.92 -15.71
N THR A 40 5.65 -2.68 -15.00
CA THR A 40 4.45 -3.54 -15.05
C THR A 40 3.82 -3.52 -16.44
N GLU A 41 3.70 -2.36 -17.08
CA GLU A 41 3.18 -2.21 -18.44
C GLU A 41 3.99 -3.02 -19.47
N ILE A 42 5.32 -3.02 -19.36
CA ILE A 42 6.19 -3.83 -20.23
C ILE A 42 5.94 -5.33 -19.98
N MET A 43 5.76 -5.75 -18.73
CA MET A 43 5.50 -7.14 -18.37
C MET A 43 4.09 -7.61 -18.74
N GLU A 44 3.08 -6.73 -18.68
CA GLU A 44 1.68 -7.01 -19.04
C GLU A 44 1.53 -7.43 -20.50
N THR A 45 2.41 -6.97 -21.39
CA THR A 45 2.46 -7.38 -22.80
C THR A 45 2.68 -8.89 -22.97
N ARG A 46 3.18 -9.61 -21.94
CA ARG A 46 3.52 -11.03 -22.04
C ARG A 46 2.51 -11.99 -21.42
N ASN A 47 1.60 -11.54 -20.55
CA ASN A 47 0.58 -12.39 -19.91
C ASN A 47 -0.60 -11.55 -19.40
N THR A 48 -1.79 -11.74 -19.97
CA THR A 48 -3.01 -11.12 -19.45
C THR A 48 -3.38 -11.73 -18.09
N PRO A 49 -3.48 -10.92 -17.00
CA PRO A 49 -3.91 -11.42 -15.69
C PRO A 49 -5.32 -12.01 -15.75
N ARG A 50 -5.51 -13.20 -15.15
CA ARG A 50 -6.79 -13.92 -15.11
C ARG A 50 -6.94 -14.77 -13.86
N GLY A 51 -8.19 -15.03 -13.47
CA GLY A 51 -8.53 -15.90 -12.34
C GLY A 51 -9.06 -15.15 -11.11
N LEU A 52 -9.16 -15.84 -9.98
CA LEU A 52 -9.73 -15.30 -8.75
C LEU A 52 -8.64 -14.72 -7.85
N LEU A 53 -8.72 -13.43 -7.55
CA LEU A 53 -7.86 -12.73 -6.60
C LEU A 53 -8.62 -12.44 -5.31
N ARG A 54 -8.16 -13.05 -4.20
CA ARG A 54 -8.75 -12.89 -2.86
C ARG A 54 -7.97 -11.85 -2.05
N ILE A 55 -8.64 -10.75 -1.74
CA ILE A 55 -8.08 -9.65 -0.97
C ILE A 55 -8.78 -9.59 0.39
N ASP A 56 -8.00 -9.66 1.47
CA ASP A 56 -8.51 -9.40 2.81
C ASP A 56 -7.98 -8.04 3.30
N ALA A 57 -8.87 -7.14 3.70
CA ALA A 57 -8.48 -5.80 4.15
C ALA A 57 -9.41 -5.29 5.24
N ALA A 58 -8.92 -4.38 6.09
CA ALA A 58 -9.78 -3.72 7.06
C ALA A 58 -10.92 -2.98 6.34
N THR A 59 -12.13 -2.98 6.92
CA THR A 59 -13.32 -2.35 6.32
C THR A 59 -13.07 -0.92 5.80
N PRO A 60 -12.38 -0.02 6.54
CA PRO A 60 -12.10 1.32 6.05
C PRO A 60 -11.22 1.33 4.79
N VAL A 61 -10.29 0.37 4.66
CA VAL A 61 -9.44 0.22 3.47
C VAL A 61 -10.27 -0.21 2.27
N ILE A 62 -11.14 -1.20 2.44
CA ILE A 62 -12.03 -1.66 1.37
C ILE A 62 -12.87 -0.49 0.85
N LEU A 63 -13.57 0.20 1.75
CA LEU A 63 -14.54 1.23 1.38
C LEU A 63 -13.91 2.49 0.79
N HIS A 64 -12.79 2.96 1.36
CA HIS A 64 -12.24 4.27 0.99
C HIS A 64 -11.09 4.18 -0.02
N PHE A 65 -10.40 3.04 -0.12
CA PHE A 65 -9.23 2.89 -0.98
C PHE A 65 -9.44 1.88 -2.11
N LEU A 66 -10.06 0.73 -1.82
CA LEU A 66 -10.26 -0.29 -2.87
C LEU A 66 -11.48 0.02 -3.73
N MET A 67 -12.64 0.33 -3.13
CA MET A 67 -13.89 0.57 -3.87
C MET A 67 -13.74 1.59 -5.02
N PRO A 68 -13.08 2.75 -4.85
CA PRO A 68 -12.89 3.70 -5.95
C PRO A 68 -12.08 3.14 -7.13
N LEU A 69 -11.24 2.13 -6.90
CA LEU A 69 -10.34 1.52 -7.89
C LEU A 69 -10.95 0.27 -8.55
N ILE A 70 -12.05 -0.28 -8.03
CA ILE A 70 -12.62 -1.54 -8.55
C ILE A 70 -13.07 -1.40 -10.01
N LYS A 71 -13.76 -0.30 -10.34
CA LYS A 71 -14.25 -0.07 -11.70
C LYS A 71 -13.11 -0.02 -12.72
N PRO A 72 -12.11 0.89 -12.59
CA PRO A 72 -11.02 0.94 -13.55
C PRO A 72 -10.18 -0.34 -13.56
N PHE A 73 -10.04 -1.04 -12.42
CA PHE A 73 -9.35 -2.33 -12.38
C PHE A 73 -10.07 -3.40 -13.20
N ARG A 74 -11.39 -3.53 -13.08
CA ARG A 74 -12.19 -4.51 -13.84
C ARG A 74 -12.23 -4.20 -15.33
N GLU A 75 -12.21 -2.92 -15.70
CA GLU A 75 -12.10 -2.49 -17.10
C GLU A 75 -10.72 -2.87 -17.69
N ARG A 76 -9.64 -2.73 -16.90
CA ARG A 76 -8.29 -3.09 -17.31
C ARG A 76 -8.02 -4.60 -17.31
N TYR A 77 -8.61 -5.36 -16.38
CA TYR A 77 -8.42 -6.81 -16.24
C TYR A 77 -9.77 -7.55 -16.13
N PRO A 78 -10.51 -7.71 -17.24
CA PRO A 78 -11.85 -8.29 -17.23
C PRO A 78 -11.89 -9.78 -16.86
N GLU A 79 -10.78 -10.49 -17.06
CA GLU A 79 -10.65 -11.92 -16.72
C GLU A 79 -10.29 -12.15 -15.24
N VAL A 80 -10.11 -11.09 -14.45
CA VAL A 80 -9.84 -11.17 -13.01
C VAL A 80 -11.15 -11.03 -12.23
N THR A 81 -11.48 -12.05 -11.45
CA THR A 81 -12.55 -11.98 -10.45
C THR A 81 -11.97 -11.51 -9.12
N LEU A 82 -12.52 -10.45 -8.55
CA LEU A 82 -12.13 -9.96 -7.22
C LEU A 82 -13.05 -10.54 -6.14
N SER A 83 -12.47 -11.10 -5.09
CA SER A 83 -13.17 -11.46 -3.85
C SER A 83 -12.60 -10.65 -2.69
N LEU A 84 -13.43 -9.77 -2.13
CA LEU A 84 -13.03 -8.90 -1.02
C LEU A 84 -13.62 -9.44 0.28
N ALA A 85 -12.78 -9.62 1.28
CA ALA A 85 -13.18 -9.99 2.64
C ALA A 85 -12.64 -8.96 3.64
N SER A 86 -13.38 -8.75 4.73
CA SER A 86 -12.91 -7.96 5.85
C SER A 86 -12.81 -8.84 7.08
N SER A 87 -11.65 -8.84 7.73
CA SER A 87 -11.44 -9.43 9.04
C SER A 87 -10.65 -8.47 9.93
N GLU A 88 -11.14 -8.25 11.16
CA GLU A 88 -10.48 -7.36 12.13
C GLU A 88 -9.31 -8.05 12.86
N THR A 89 -9.17 -9.35 12.66
CA THR A 89 -8.17 -10.16 13.34
C THR A 89 -6.95 -10.37 12.44
N PHE A 90 -5.74 -10.39 13.04
CA PHE A 90 -4.51 -10.88 12.41
C PHE A 90 -4.59 -12.42 12.27
N ILE A 91 -5.62 -12.94 11.60
CA ILE A 91 -5.76 -14.39 11.42
C ILE A 91 -5.00 -14.77 10.16
N ASN A 92 -3.86 -15.40 10.40
CA ASN A 92 -3.20 -16.42 9.60
C ASN A 92 -3.66 -16.43 8.12
N LEU A 93 -3.04 -15.60 7.27
CA LEU A 93 -3.31 -15.56 5.82
C LEU A 93 -3.23 -16.95 5.17
N ILE A 94 -2.43 -17.84 5.78
CA ILE A 94 -2.17 -19.21 5.34
C ILE A 94 -3.43 -20.09 5.42
N GLU A 95 -4.31 -19.87 6.40
CA GLU A 95 -5.49 -20.73 6.61
C GLU A 95 -6.68 -20.37 5.72
N ARG A 96 -6.76 -19.14 5.19
CA ARG A 96 -7.96 -18.64 4.49
C ARG A 96 -7.86 -18.54 2.97
N LYS A 97 -6.81 -19.10 2.36
CA LYS A 97 -6.58 -18.98 0.90
C LYS A 97 -6.59 -17.51 0.45
N VAL A 98 -6.02 -16.60 1.23
CA VAL A 98 -5.95 -15.17 0.87
C VAL A 98 -4.70 -14.94 0.04
N ASP A 99 -4.83 -14.27 -1.11
CA ASP A 99 -3.70 -13.96 -1.99
C ASP A 99 -2.98 -12.69 -1.53
N VAL A 100 -3.75 -11.70 -1.05
CA VAL A 100 -3.22 -10.41 -0.57
C VAL A 100 -3.97 -9.96 0.70
N ALA A 101 -3.25 -9.60 1.76
CA ALA A 101 -3.83 -8.89 2.89
C ALA A 101 -3.34 -7.44 2.96
N ILE A 102 -4.27 -6.51 3.19
CA ILE A 102 -3.96 -5.10 3.42
C ILE A 102 -4.27 -4.77 4.88
N ARG A 103 -3.24 -4.36 5.62
CA ARG A 103 -3.30 -4.03 7.03
C ARG A 103 -2.57 -2.71 7.30
N ALA A 104 -3.08 -1.95 8.27
CA ALA A 104 -2.38 -0.80 8.82
C ALA A 104 -1.53 -1.25 10.02
N GLY A 105 -0.24 -0.91 10.03
CA GLY A 105 0.68 -1.26 11.12
C GLY A 105 1.93 -2.00 10.62
N THR A 106 2.84 -2.26 11.55
CA THR A 106 4.06 -3.02 11.28
C THR A 106 3.76 -4.51 11.37
N LEU A 107 4.18 -5.28 10.37
CA LEU A 107 4.08 -6.73 10.40
C LEU A 107 5.01 -7.28 11.48
N THR A 108 4.47 -8.04 12.43
CA THR A 108 5.26 -8.63 13.55
C THR A 108 5.86 -9.99 13.20
N ASP A 109 5.42 -10.64 12.12
CA ASP A 109 5.83 -12.01 11.77
C ASP A 109 6.38 -12.11 10.33
N SER A 110 7.45 -12.88 10.16
CA SER A 110 8.47 -12.71 9.10
C SER A 110 8.29 -13.62 7.87
N SER A 111 7.25 -14.47 7.85
CA SER A 111 7.02 -15.42 6.75
C SER A 111 6.35 -14.80 5.51
N LEU A 112 5.89 -13.55 5.60
CA LEU A 112 5.19 -12.85 4.52
C LEU A 112 6.03 -11.70 3.97
N ARG A 113 6.00 -11.53 2.64
CA ARG A 113 6.57 -10.35 1.98
C ARG A 113 5.61 -9.17 2.13
N ALA A 114 5.96 -8.21 2.99
CA ALA A 114 5.22 -6.95 3.12
C ALA A 114 5.70 -5.92 2.10
N ARG A 115 4.75 -5.25 1.43
CA ARG A 115 5.02 -4.06 0.61
C ARG A 115 4.29 -2.87 1.20
N PRO A 116 4.97 -1.74 1.51
CA PRO A 116 4.28 -0.53 1.92
C PRO A 116 3.37 -0.05 0.78
N LEU A 117 2.08 0.14 1.08
CA LEU A 117 1.09 0.64 0.12
C LEU A 117 0.92 2.16 0.25
N PHE A 118 0.94 2.64 1.49
CA PHE A 118 0.84 4.04 1.85
C PHE A 118 1.77 4.29 3.04
N TYR A 119 2.39 5.47 3.09
CA TYR A 119 3.14 5.88 4.26
C TYR A 119 2.20 6.61 5.21
N GLN A 120 2.15 6.14 6.45
CA GLN A 120 1.38 6.81 7.50
C GLN A 120 2.06 8.12 7.83
N LEU A 121 1.38 9.24 7.54
CA LEU A 121 1.72 10.53 8.12
C LEU A 121 1.59 10.42 9.65
N PRO A 122 2.45 11.09 10.43
CA PRO A 122 2.39 11.03 11.88
C PRO A 122 0.97 11.35 12.34
N LYS A 123 0.47 10.57 13.30
CA LYS A 123 -0.81 10.86 13.97
C LYS A 123 -0.67 12.21 14.66
N ASN A 124 -1.09 13.28 14.00
CA ASN A 124 -1.36 14.53 14.70
C ASN A 124 -2.61 14.27 15.54
N ASN A 125 -2.43 14.27 16.86
CA ASN A 125 -3.52 14.21 17.82
C ASN A 125 -4.49 15.36 17.53
N CYS A 126 -5.65 15.04 16.95
CA CYS A 126 -6.81 15.91 17.07
C CYS A 126 -7.33 15.72 18.50
N VAL A 127 -7.10 16.71 19.35
CA VAL A 127 -7.86 16.89 20.59
C VAL A 127 -8.84 18.03 20.29
N SER A 128 -10.13 17.76 20.47
CA SER A 128 -11.20 18.77 20.51
C SER A 128 -11.15 19.55 21.80
#